data_AF-A0A1J0RD47-F1
#
_entry.id   AF-A0A1J0RD47-F1
#
_cell.length_a   1.000
_cell.length_b   1.000
_cell.length_c   1.000
_cell.angle_alpha   90.00
_cell.angle_beta   90.00
_cell.angle_gamma   90.00
#
_symmetry.space_group_name_H-M   'P 1'
#
loop_
_entity.id
_entity.type
_entity.pdbx_description
1 polymer ?
#
loop_
_entity_poly.entity_id
_entity_poly.type
_entity_poly.pdbx_seq_one_letter_code
_entity_poly.pdbx_strand_id
1 'polypeptide(L)'
;LEQVQEAALYGSAGKSAELKSGDDRKAYCGKGQTGGPAAGAGATDSLYATILCLCAGANTDAEAGKGCCLDCQSGANGAAWTPTSDGKARAEFLASKCPAALIPEHPTTTELNHRLRAVYKLALGTTSRTQTIKYTVGKVSGTGEDGCDGEVTGTIGRCVKYTAEQILEDEASLKRRQSLKAATKLYDKQAQAQITTYRLADKLRVINATAAALYHTTLTQTQIQPMSRTDAATKPTTNCSEHKSNKTTYENTGKCE
;
A
#
# COMPACT_ATOMS: atom_id res chain seq x y z
N LEU A 1 -13.65 0.53 3.50
CA LEU A 1 -12.50 0.87 2.62
C LEU A 1 -12.25 2.36 2.64
N GLU A 2 -13.25 3.17 2.28
CA GLU A 2 -13.14 4.64 2.25
C GLU A 2 -12.61 5.25 3.56
N GLN A 3 -13.18 4.91 4.71
CA GLN A 3 -12.73 5.45 6.01
C GLN A 3 -11.23 5.23 6.30
N VAL A 4 -10.68 4.06 5.98
CA VAL A 4 -9.25 3.78 6.23
C VAL A 4 -8.34 4.42 5.17
N GLN A 5 -8.87 4.69 3.96
CA GLN A 5 -8.16 5.49 2.96
C GLN A 5 -8.11 6.96 3.40
N GLU A 6 -9.24 7.51 3.88
CA GLU A 6 -9.27 8.85 4.45
C GLU A 6 -8.32 8.96 5.64
N ALA A 7 -8.30 7.96 6.53
CA ALA A 7 -7.37 7.94 7.65
C ALA A 7 -5.90 7.91 7.19
N ALA A 8 -5.58 7.26 6.07
CA ALA A 8 -4.24 7.27 5.51
C ALA A 8 -3.85 8.64 4.90
N LEU A 9 -4.81 9.30 4.26
CA LEU A 9 -4.59 10.57 3.57
C LEU A 9 -4.54 11.74 4.54
N TYR A 10 -5.55 11.87 5.39
CA TYR A 10 -5.77 13.02 6.27
C TYR A 10 -5.33 12.79 7.72
N GLY A 11 -5.07 11.54 8.11
CA GLY A 11 -4.77 11.17 9.49
C GLY A 11 -6.00 10.68 10.24
N SER A 12 -5.85 10.42 11.54
CA SER A 12 -6.88 9.73 12.34
C SER A 12 -8.27 10.41 12.34
N ALA A 13 -8.32 11.73 12.15
CA ALA A 13 -9.56 12.50 12.05
C ALA A 13 -10.23 12.49 10.66
N GLY A 14 -9.67 11.78 9.67
CA GLY A 14 -10.22 11.67 8.32
C GLY A 14 -10.41 13.04 7.65
N LYS A 15 -11.40 13.17 6.76
CA LYS A 15 -11.64 14.43 6.02
C LYS A 15 -11.94 15.65 6.90
N SER A 16 -12.32 15.48 8.17
CA SER A 16 -12.50 16.59 9.11
C SER A 16 -11.19 17.12 9.72
N ALA A 17 -10.05 16.49 9.44
CA ALA A 17 -8.76 16.95 9.94
C ALA A 17 -8.41 18.34 9.41
N GLU A 18 -7.98 19.21 10.32
CA GLU A 18 -7.18 20.38 9.98
C GLU A 18 -5.71 19.95 9.98
N LEU A 19 -5.01 20.12 8.86
CA LEU A 19 -3.61 19.69 8.75
C LEU A 19 -2.69 20.77 9.32
N LYS A 20 -2.77 20.96 10.63
CA LYS A 20 -2.03 21.97 11.39
C LYS A 20 -1.47 21.42 12.70
N SER A 21 -0.56 22.17 13.31
CA SER A 21 0.05 21.92 14.62
C SER A 21 0.26 23.23 15.38
N GLY A 22 0.27 23.15 16.71
CA GLY A 22 0.71 24.25 17.56
C GLY A 22 2.24 24.45 17.58
N ASP A 23 2.99 23.47 17.06
CA ASP A 23 4.45 23.49 17.02
C ASP A 23 5.02 24.05 15.70
N ASP A 24 6.34 24.21 15.65
CA ASP A 24 7.08 24.59 14.46
C ASP A 24 7.12 23.49 13.37
N ARG A 25 7.63 23.86 12.19
CA ARG A 25 7.63 22.97 11.03
C ARG A 25 8.57 21.79 11.24
N LYS A 26 9.65 21.98 12.02
CA LYS A 26 10.57 20.92 12.43
C LYS A 26 9.91 19.89 13.33
N ALA A 27 9.02 20.27 14.25
CA ALA A 27 8.25 19.30 15.03
C ALA A 27 7.25 18.53 14.15
N TYR A 28 6.62 19.23 13.20
CA TYR A 28 5.62 18.63 12.32
C TYR A 28 6.21 17.69 11.25
N CYS A 29 7.37 18.07 10.69
CA CYS A 29 8.03 17.37 9.58
C CYS A 29 9.26 16.55 10.01
N GLY A 30 9.83 16.87 11.17
CA GLY A 30 10.83 16.08 11.87
C GLY A 30 12.10 16.86 12.23
N LYS A 31 12.53 16.69 13.49
CA LYS A 31 13.62 17.45 14.11
C LYS A 31 14.97 16.79 13.84
N GLY A 32 15.97 17.62 13.52
CA GLY A 32 17.36 17.20 13.47
C GLY A 32 17.96 17.04 14.87
N GLN A 33 19.28 16.99 14.96
CA GLN A 33 19.99 16.80 16.22
C GLN A 33 19.88 18.02 17.16
N THR A 34 19.95 19.25 16.62
CA THR A 34 20.04 20.50 17.40
C THR A 34 18.80 20.79 18.27
N GLY A 35 17.68 20.08 18.09
CA GLY A 35 16.43 20.27 18.84
C GLY A 35 15.89 19.01 19.51
N GLY A 36 16.73 17.98 19.67
CA GLY A 36 16.30 16.65 20.06
C GLY A 36 15.73 15.88 18.85
N PRO A 37 16.44 14.86 18.35
CA PRO A 37 16.02 14.16 17.13
C PRO A 37 14.67 13.48 17.33
N ALA A 38 13.70 13.84 16.49
CA ALA A 38 12.35 13.31 16.56
C ALA A 38 11.75 13.16 15.16
N ALA A 39 10.90 12.14 14.98
CA ALA A 39 10.11 12.01 13.77
C ALA A 39 9.08 13.15 13.65
N GLY A 40 8.69 13.47 12.42
CA GLY A 40 7.67 14.49 12.16
C GLY A 40 6.29 14.00 12.57
N ALA A 41 5.67 14.64 13.57
CA ALA A 41 4.38 14.21 14.11
C ALA A 41 3.25 14.22 13.06
N GLY A 42 3.22 15.22 12.18
CA GLY A 42 2.24 15.27 11.10
C GLY A 42 2.52 14.20 10.05
N ALA A 43 3.77 14.10 9.62
CA ALA A 43 4.15 13.22 8.52
C ALA A 43 4.06 11.71 8.85
N THR A 44 4.07 11.35 10.14
CA THR A 44 3.79 9.97 10.57
C THR A 44 2.29 9.68 10.65
N ASP A 45 1.47 10.70 10.95
CA ASP A 45 0.01 10.58 11.05
C ASP A 45 -0.67 10.47 9.68
N SER A 46 -0.24 11.28 8.68
CA SER A 46 -0.93 11.35 7.39
C SER A 46 -0.02 11.52 6.15
N LEU A 47 -0.49 11.02 5.00
CA LEU A 47 0.18 11.23 3.71
C LEU A 47 0.12 12.69 3.27
N TYR A 48 -0.97 13.41 3.53
CA TYR A 48 -1.09 14.82 3.16
C TYR A 48 -0.15 15.71 3.98
N ALA A 49 0.05 15.42 5.26
CA ALA A 49 1.10 16.08 6.04
C ALA A 49 2.50 15.77 5.49
N THR A 50 2.75 14.53 5.06
CA THR A 50 4.01 14.16 4.39
C THR A 50 4.22 15.00 3.11
N ILE A 51 3.17 15.17 2.29
CA ILE A 51 3.21 16.01 1.09
C ILE A 51 3.49 17.48 1.43
N LEU A 52 2.84 18.03 2.46
CA LEU A 52 3.09 19.41 2.92
C LEU A 52 4.57 19.60 3.30
N CYS A 53 5.13 18.68 4.08
CA CYS A 53 6.52 18.75 4.49
C CYS A 53 7.50 18.70 3.30
N LEU A 54 7.20 17.88 2.29
CA LEU A 54 8.04 17.70 1.11
C LEU A 54 7.86 18.79 0.04
N CYS A 55 6.68 19.39 -0.05
CA CYS A 55 6.27 20.14 -1.25
C CYS A 55 5.74 21.56 -0.96
N ALA A 56 5.31 21.85 0.27
CA ALA A 56 4.82 23.20 0.58
C ALA A 56 5.97 24.21 0.61
N GLY A 57 5.73 25.40 0.05
CA GLY A 57 6.71 26.48 -0.02
C GLY A 57 7.12 27.04 1.35
N ALA A 58 8.26 27.73 1.40
CA ALA A 58 8.72 28.53 2.52
C ALA A 58 8.77 30.03 2.13
N ASN A 59 8.90 30.92 3.12
CA ASN A 59 8.81 32.38 2.95
C ASN A 59 10.00 32.99 2.20
N THR A 60 11.19 32.38 2.29
CA THR A 60 12.45 33.02 1.89
C THR A 60 13.07 32.45 0.62
N ASP A 61 12.53 31.35 0.09
CA ASP A 61 12.84 30.97 -1.28
C ASP A 61 12.31 32.11 -2.16
N ALA A 62 13.16 32.72 -2.99
CA ALA A 62 12.76 33.66 -4.05
C ALA A 62 11.80 33.04 -5.10
N GLU A 63 11.25 31.87 -4.78
CA GLU A 63 10.55 30.86 -5.54
C GLU A 63 9.64 30.08 -4.57
N ALA A 64 8.87 30.80 -3.75
CA ALA A 64 7.92 30.23 -2.79
C ALA A 64 7.08 29.14 -3.48
N GLY A 65 7.44 27.86 -3.25
CA GLY A 65 6.75 26.72 -3.84
C GLY A 65 7.53 25.81 -4.81
N LYS A 66 8.85 25.95 -5.02
CA LYS A 66 9.64 24.96 -5.82
C LYS A 66 9.67 23.51 -5.29
N GLY A 67 8.76 23.14 -4.39
CA GLY A 67 8.66 21.82 -3.80
C GLY A 67 7.84 20.88 -4.68
N CYS A 68 8.50 19.86 -5.22
CA CYS A 68 7.96 18.68 -5.90
C CYS A 68 7.56 18.77 -7.37
N CYS A 69 7.04 19.89 -7.89
CA CYS A 69 6.72 20.00 -9.31
C CYS A 69 6.74 21.44 -9.85
N LEU A 70 6.79 21.60 -11.18
CA LEU A 70 6.77 22.90 -11.85
C LEU A 70 5.46 23.66 -11.56
N ASP A 71 4.32 22.97 -11.63
CA ASP A 71 2.98 23.59 -11.45
C ASP A 71 2.50 23.62 -9.99
N CYS A 72 3.38 23.30 -9.04
CA CYS A 72 3.05 23.21 -7.61
C CYS A 72 3.05 24.58 -6.93
N GLN A 73 3.44 25.66 -7.61
CA GLN A 73 3.69 26.99 -7.04
C GLN A 73 2.48 27.94 -7.08
N SER A 74 1.31 27.43 -7.43
CA SER A 74 0.11 28.25 -7.67
C SER A 74 -1.05 27.84 -6.76
N GLY A 75 -2.18 28.54 -6.89
CA GLY A 75 -3.40 28.23 -6.18
C GLY A 75 -3.20 28.16 -4.67
N ALA A 76 -3.64 27.06 -4.05
CA ALA A 76 -3.57 26.87 -2.61
C ALA A 76 -2.14 26.73 -2.05
N ASN A 77 -1.13 26.53 -2.90
CA ASN A 77 0.28 26.48 -2.51
C ASN A 77 1.08 27.73 -2.94
N GLY A 78 0.41 28.79 -3.42
CA GLY A 78 1.08 29.98 -3.95
C GLY A 78 1.71 30.93 -2.92
N ALA A 79 1.51 30.68 -1.62
CA ALA A 79 2.16 31.42 -0.53
C ALA A 79 3.03 30.46 0.29
N ALA A 80 3.87 30.97 1.20
CA ALA A 80 4.53 30.09 2.16
C ALA A 80 3.53 29.36 3.06
N TRP A 81 3.93 28.19 3.57
CA TRP A 81 3.15 27.45 4.54
C TRP A 81 3.83 27.45 5.90
N THR A 82 3.03 27.67 6.94
CA THR A 82 3.40 27.41 8.33
C THR A 82 2.49 26.33 8.90
N PRO A 83 3.00 25.43 9.75
CA PRO A 83 2.20 24.37 10.34
C PRO A 83 1.10 24.88 11.27
N THR A 84 1.15 26.15 11.71
CA THR A 84 0.09 26.78 12.50
C THR A 84 -1.16 27.12 11.68
N SER A 85 -1.06 27.10 10.36
CA SER A 85 -2.18 27.28 9.43
C SER A 85 -2.69 25.93 8.93
N ASP A 86 -4.00 25.82 8.66
CA ASP A 86 -4.57 24.61 8.08
C ASP A 86 -3.99 24.36 6.68
N GLY A 87 -3.20 23.29 6.56
CA GLY A 87 -2.59 22.87 5.31
C GLY A 87 -3.50 22.02 4.41
N LYS A 88 -4.75 21.74 4.78
CA LYS A 88 -5.61 20.78 4.06
C LYS A 88 -5.77 21.11 2.57
N ALA A 89 -6.27 22.30 2.24
CA ALA A 89 -6.50 22.71 0.85
C ALA A 89 -5.21 22.70 0.02
N ARG A 90 -4.08 23.01 0.66
CA ARG A 90 -2.76 22.98 0.03
C ARG A 90 -2.29 21.57 -0.24
N ALA A 91 -2.48 20.65 0.70
CA ALA A 91 -2.11 19.25 0.52
C ALA A 91 -2.94 18.58 -0.57
N GLU A 92 -4.26 18.85 -0.62
CA GLU A 92 -5.16 18.39 -1.66
C GLU A 92 -4.75 18.96 -3.04
N PHE A 93 -4.44 20.24 -3.11
CA PHE A 93 -3.91 20.86 -4.32
C PHE A 93 -2.62 20.19 -4.80
N LEU A 94 -1.65 19.98 -3.90
CA LEU A 94 -0.38 19.32 -4.21
C LEU A 94 -0.60 17.86 -4.66
N ALA A 95 -1.48 17.12 -4.00
CA ALA A 95 -1.84 15.76 -4.39
C ALA A 95 -2.51 15.71 -5.77
N SER A 96 -3.31 16.71 -6.13
CA SER A 96 -3.91 16.81 -7.47
C SER A 96 -2.89 17.00 -8.60
N LYS A 97 -1.66 17.43 -8.27
CA LYS A 97 -0.55 17.56 -9.22
C LYS A 97 0.23 16.25 -9.42
N CYS A 98 -0.06 15.20 -8.65
CA CYS A 98 0.56 13.91 -8.87
C CYS A 98 0.19 13.36 -10.25
N PRO A 99 1.17 12.89 -11.07
CA PRO A 99 0.90 12.37 -12.40
C PRO A 99 -0.09 11.19 -12.36
N ALA A 100 -1.10 11.21 -13.25
CA ALA A 100 -2.08 10.13 -13.35
C ALA A 100 -1.43 8.77 -13.64
N ALA A 101 -0.30 8.74 -14.35
CA ALA A 101 0.47 7.53 -14.63
C ALA A 101 1.02 6.84 -13.36
N LEU A 102 1.08 7.54 -12.22
CA LEU A 102 1.50 6.96 -10.95
C LEU A 102 0.33 6.34 -10.18
N ILE A 103 -0.92 6.52 -10.61
CA ILE A 103 -2.08 5.91 -9.96
C ILE A 103 -2.13 4.44 -10.40
N PRO A 104 -2.00 3.47 -9.46
CA PRO A 104 -2.10 2.07 -9.83
C PRO A 104 -3.54 1.72 -10.22
N GLU A 105 -3.69 0.88 -11.24
CA GLU A 105 -5.00 0.32 -11.62
C GLU A 105 -5.62 -0.50 -10.47
N HIS A 106 -4.78 -1.22 -9.72
CA HIS A 106 -5.20 -2.02 -8.58
C HIS A 106 -4.34 -1.73 -7.34
N PRO A 107 -4.90 -1.08 -6.29
CA PRO A 107 -4.20 -0.79 -5.04
C PRO A 107 -4.14 -2.03 -4.12
N THR A 108 -3.48 -3.09 -4.59
CA THR A 108 -3.31 -4.35 -3.85
C THR A 108 -2.27 -4.23 -2.74
N THR A 109 -2.24 -5.20 -1.82
CA THR A 109 -1.19 -5.26 -0.79
C THR A 109 0.21 -5.39 -1.39
N THR A 110 0.35 -6.11 -2.51
CA THR A 110 1.63 -6.24 -3.24
C THR A 110 2.10 -4.88 -3.76
N GLU A 111 1.20 -4.12 -4.38
CA GLU A 111 1.52 -2.80 -4.95
C GLU A 111 1.90 -1.79 -3.86
N LEU A 112 1.18 -1.79 -2.73
CA LEU A 112 1.55 -0.97 -1.58
C LEU A 112 2.96 -1.31 -1.07
N ASN A 113 3.27 -2.59 -0.90
CA ASN A 113 4.59 -3.01 -0.41
C ASN A 113 5.70 -2.59 -1.38
N HIS A 114 5.46 -2.68 -2.69
CA HIS A 114 6.40 -2.20 -3.70
C HIS A 114 6.67 -0.69 -3.56
N ARG A 115 5.62 0.13 -3.43
CA ARG A 115 5.74 1.59 -3.26
C ARG A 115 6.39 2.00 -1.93
N LEU A 116 6.03 1.34 -0.83
CA LEU A 116 6.64 1.61 0.47
C LEU A 116 8.14 1.33 0.46
N ARG A 117 8.60 0.25 -0.20
CA ARG A 117 10.04 -0.03 -0.36
C ARG A 117 10.77 1.10 -1.08
N ALA A 118 10.17 1.69 -2.11
CA ALA A 118 10.77 2.83 -2.80
C ALA A 118 10.93 4.04 -1.86
N VAL A 119 9.90 4.36 -1.05
CA VAL A 119 9.96 5.43 -0.05
C VAL A 119 11.02 5.15 1.01
N TYR A 120 11.12 3.91 1.50
CA TYR A 120 12.12 3.54 2.51
C TYR A 120 13.54 3.54 1.99
N LYS A 121 13.74 3.16 0.72
CA LYS A 121 15.04 3.32 0.07
C LYS A 121 15.48 4.78 0.03
N LEU A 122 14.55 5.71 -0.22
CA LEU A 122 14.83 7.15 -0.13
C LEU A 122 15.17 7.56 1.30
N ALA A 123 14.44 7.08 2.31
CA ALA A 123 14.68 7.40 3.71
C ALA A 123 16.06 6.89 4.22
N LEU A 124 16.50 5.74 3.73
CA LEU A 124 17.79 5.13 4.07
C LEU A 124 18.98 5.77 3.33
N GLY A 125 18.72 6.42 2.20
CA GLY A 125 19.76 7.06 1.39
C GLY A 125 20.28 8.34 2.02
N THR A 126 21.60 8.52 2.02
CA THR A 126 22.23 9.83 2.26
C THR A 126 22.62 10.44 0.91
N THR A 127 22.23 11.69 0.68
CA THR A 127 22.53 12.39 -0.59
C THR A 127 23.92 13.05 -0.61
N SER A 128 24.62 13.09 0.53
CA SER A 128 25.94 13.68 0.69
C SER A 128 26.77 12.96 1.76
N ARG A 129 28.10 12.98 1.62
CA ARG A 129 29.06 12.48 2.62
C ARG A 129 29.05 13.28 3.93
N THR A 130 28.55 14.51 3.89
CA THR A 130 28.45 15.40 5.06
C THR A 130 27.13 15.26 5.80
N GLN A 131 26.15 14.58 5.21
CA GLN A 131 24.80 14.48 5.76
C GLN A 131 24.78 13.49 6.93
N THR A 132 24.39 13.95 8.11
CA THR A 132 24.33 13.13 9.33
C THR A 132 22.90 12.82 9.77
N ILE A 133 21.91 13.59 9.28
CA ILE A 133 20.49 13.26 9.46
C ILE A 133 20.16 11.94 8.74
N LYS A 134 19.57 11.00 9.49
CA LYS A 134 19.17 9.66 8.99
C LYS A 134 17.66 9.54 8.87
N TYR A 135 17.21 8.54 8.11
CA TYR A 135 15.79 8.15 7.97
C TYR A 135 14.94 9.31 7.45
N THR A 136 15.43 10.00 6.43
CA THR A 136 14.86 11.25 5.93
C THR A 136 14.55 11.14 4.44
N VAL A 137 13.34 11.52 4.06
CA VAL A 137 12.92 11.63 2.66
C VAL A 137 12.90 13.11 2.27
N GLY A 138 13.41 13.46 1.10
CA GLY A 138 13.48 14.83 0.62
C GLY A 138 14.91 15.35 0.55
N LYS A 139 15.06 16.66 0.37
CA LYS A 139 16.37 17.31 0.20
C LYS A 139 16.76 18.06 1.46
N VAL A 140 18.01 17.87 1.88
CA VAL A 140 18.58 18.51 3.07
C VAL A 140 19.90 19.18 2.68
N SER A 141 20.16 20.35 3.23
CA SER A 141 21.43 21.06 3.08
C SER A 141 22.41 20.67 4.19
N GLY A 142 23.71 20.73 3.91
CA GLY A 142 24.76 20.53 4.91
C GLY A 142 24.68 19.17 5.63
N THR A 143 24.66 19.21 6.96
CA THR A 143 24.56 18.03 7.83
C THR A 143 23.12 17.57 8.05
N GLY A 144 22.16 18.48 7.96
CA GLY A 144 20.77 18.23 8.34
C GLY A 144 20.49 18.30 9.84
N GLU A 145 21.42 18.81 10.65
CA GLU A 145 21.28 18.80 12.11
C GLU A 145 20.13 19.67 12.63
N ASP A 146 19.64 20.62 11.84
CA ASP A 146 18.50 21.46 12.22
C ASP A 146 17.15 20.90 11.75
N GLY A 147 17.15 19.84 10.95
CA GLY A 147 15.94 19.10 10.59
C GLY A 147 15.15 19.66 9.40
N CYS A 148 13.85 19.32 9.38
CA CYS A 148 12.98 19.55 8.23
C CYS A 148 12.11 20.80 8.42
N ASP A 149 12.58 21.93 7.89
CA ASP A 149 11.95 23.24 8.06
C ASP A 149 11.37 23.83 6.75
N GLY A 150 11.45 23.06 5.66
CA GLY A 150 10.84 23.45 4.37
C GLY A 150 11.74 24.22 3.40
N GLU A 151 12.93 24.62 3.86
CA GLU A 151 13.97 25.27 3.08
C GLU A 151 15.18 24.35 2.93
N VAL A 152 15.96 24.54 1.86
CA VAL A 152 17.20 23.78 1.63
C VAL A 152 18.38 24.75 1.69
N THR A 153 18.73 25.16 2.90
CA THR A 153 19.81 26.10 3.20
C THR A 153 20.50 25.71 4.51
N GLY A 154 21.75 26.13 4.73
CA GLY A 154 22.50 25.83 5.94
C GLY A 154 22.49 24.33 6.27
N THR A 155 21.82 23.97 7.38
CA THR A 155 21.65 22.60 7.88
C THR A 155 20.17 22.17 7.98
N ILE A 156 19.25 22.90 7.33
CA ILE A 156 17.83 22.55 7.24
C ILE A 156 17.48 21.92 5.88
N GLY A 157 16.32 21.26 5.83
CA GLY A 157 15.83 20.60 4.63
C GLY A 157 14.34 20.79 4.36
N ARG A 158 13.98 20.63 3.09
CA ARG A 158 12.63 20.30 2.65
C ARG A 158 12.50 18.80 2.64
N CYS A 159 12.11 18.28 3.80
CA CYS A 159 12.17 16.85 4.06
C CYS A 159 11.09 16.39 5.03
N VAL A 160 11.05 15.08 5.22
CA VAL A 160 10.38 14.42 6.33
C VAL A 160 11.36 13.48 6.99
N LYS A 161 11.45 13.55 8.33
CA LYS A 161 12.25 12.62 9.12
C LYS A 161 11.37 11.61 9.86
N TYR A 162 11.84 10.37 9.89
CA TYR A 162 11.26 9.25 10.62
C TYR A 162 12.24 8.70 11.67
N THR A 163 11.77 7.82 12.54
CA THR A 163 12.65 7.00 13.39
C THR A 163 13.19 5.79 12.60
N ALA A 164 14.15 5.09 13.18
CA ALA A 164 14.68 3.86 12.59
C ALA A 164 13.58 2.79 12.50
N GLU A 165 12.83 2.62 13.57
CA GLU A 165 11.76 1.62 13.72
C GLU A 165 10.61 1.89 12.74
N GLN A 166 10.27 3.16 12.50
CA GLN A 166 9.27 3.54 11.49
C GLN A 166 9.66 3.12 10.06
N ILE A 167 10.95 3.05 9.75
CA ILE A 167 11.46 2.70 8.41
C ILE A 167 11.81 1.21 8.30
N LEU A 168 12.47 0.66 9.30
CA LEU A 168 13.03 -0.69 9.29
C LEU A 168 12.04 -1.74 9.79
N GLU A 169 11.06 -1.33 10.58
CA GLU A 169 10.09 -2.23 11.23
C GLU A 169 8.66 -1.81 10.92
N ASP A 170 7.69 -2.64 11.33
CA ASP A 170 6.26 -2.34 11.22
C ASP A 170 5.71 -1.54 12.41
N GLU A 171 6.47 -0.54 12.83
CA GLU A 171 6.14 0.35 13.94
C GLU A 171 4.77 1.06 13.75
N ALA A 172 4.02 1.17 14.84
CA ALA A 172 2.62 1.60 14.87
C ALA A 172 2.43 3.12 14.83
N SER A 173 3.40 3.91 15.32
CA SER A 173 3.34 5.37 15.24
C SER A 173 3.46 5.91 13.81
N LEU A 174 3.96 5.12 12.84
CA LEU A 174 3.75 5.41 11.41
C LEU A 174 2.31 5.07 10.98
N LYS A 175 1.34 5.76 11.57
CA LYS A 175 -0.10 5.49 11.44
C LYS A 175 -0.58 5.48 9.99
N ARG A 176 -0.10 6.40 9.14
CA ARG A 176 -0.48 6.42 7.72
C ARG A 176 -0.17 5.09 7.02
N ARG A 177 0.92 4.40 7.38
CA ARG A 177 1.23 3.07 6.84
C ARG A 177 0.21 2.03 7.32
N GLN A 178 -0.15 2.07 8.60
CA GLN A 178 -1.12 1.13 9.16
C GLN A 178 -2.48 1.28 8.47
N SER A 179 -2.92 2.52 8.25
CA SER A 179 -4.14 2.83 7.50
C SER A 179 -4.06 2.34 6.05
N LEU A 180 -2.92 2.54 5.35
CA LEU A 180 -2.72 2.02 4.00
C LEU A 180 -2.79 0.49 3.96
N LYS A 181 -2.11 -0.20 4.89
CA LYS A 181 -2.14 -1.67 4.98
C LYS A 181 -3.55 -2.19 5.25
N ALA A 182 -4.32 -1.52 6.10
CA ALA A 182 -5.72 -1.86 6.33
C ALA A 182 -6.56 -1.66 5.05
N ALA A 183 -6.34 -0.57 4.32
CA ALA A 183 -7.03 -0.27 3.08
C ALA A 183 -6.77 -1.35 2.01
N THR A 184 -5.52 -1.73 1.77
CA THR A 184 -5.21 -2.74 0.75
C THR A 184 -5.71 -4.13 1.12
N LYS A 185 -5.69 -4.51 2.40
CA LYS A 185 -6.30 -5.78 2.85
C LYS A 185 -7.81 -5.81 2.58
N LEU A 186 -8.51 -4.71 2.81
CA LEU A 186 -9.94 -4.60 2.49
C LEU A 186 -10.18 -4.66 0.98
N TYR A 187 -9.35 -4.00 0.18
CA TYR A 187 -9.42 -4.06 -1.28
C TYR A 187 -9.20 -5.49 -1.80
N ASP A 188 -8.15 -6.17 -1.35
CA ASP A 188 -7.85 -7.54 -1.76
C ASP A 188 -9.02 -8.49 -1.40
N LYS A 189 -9.61 -8.33 -0.21
CA LYS A 189 -10.80 -9.09 0.19
C LYS A 189 -12.00 -8.81 -0.72
N GLN A 190 -12.24 -7.56 -1.08
CA GLN A 190 -13.32 -7.17 -1.99
C GLN A 190 -13.14 -7.77 -3.38
N ALA A 191 -11.92 -7.73 -3.93
CA ALA A 191 -11.60 -8.33 -5.23
C ALA A 191 -11.83 -9.85 -5.22
N GLN A 192 -11.42 -10.56 -4.15
CA GLN A 192 -11.66 -12.00 -4.02
C GLN A 192 -13.15 -12.36 -3.88
N ALA A 193 -13.92 -11.54 -3.15
CA ALA A 193 -15.37 -11.73 -3.04
C ALA A 193 -16.06 -11.57 -4.40
N GLN A 194 -15.62 -10.63 -5.23
CA GLN A 194 -16.14 -10.44 -6.57
C GLN A 194 -15.88 -11.65 -7.48
N ILE A 195 -14.65 -12.19 -7.48
CA ILE A 195 -14.30 -13.42 -8.21
C ILE A 195 -15.16 -14.60 -7.75
N THR A 196 -15.37 -14.73 -6.44
CA THR A 196 -16.20 -15.79 -5.86
C THR A 196 -17.65 -15.67 -6.28
N THR A 197 -18.18 -14.44 -6.35
CA THR A 197 -19.55 -14.16 -6.81
C THR A 197 -19.74 -14.56 -8.27
N TYR A 198 -18.81 -14.23 -9.16
CA TYR A 198 -18.89 -14.66 -10.56
C TYR A 198 -18.84 -16.18 -10.70
N ARG A 199 -17.97 -16.86 -9.94
CA ARG A 199 -17.91 -18.33 -9.91
C ARG A 199 -19.21 -18.95 -9.41
N LEU A 200 -19.88 -18.35 -8.42
CA LEU A 200 -21.16 -18.81 -7.93
C LEU A 200 -22.26 -18.63 -8.99
N ALA A 201 -22.30 -17.47 -9.66
CA ALA A 201 -23.23 -17.21 -10.75
C ALA A 201 -23.07 -18.22 -11.90
N ASP A 202 -21.83 -18.55 -12.28
CA ASP A 202 -21.56 -19.58 -13.28
C ASP A 202 -22.03 -20.97 -12.85
N LYS A 203 -21.77 -21.36 -11.60
CA LYS A 203 -22.27 -22.63 -11.05
C LYS A 203 -23.80 -22.69 -11.05
N LEU A 204 -24.46 -21.61 -10.66
CA LEU A 204 -25.92 -21.50 -10.70
C LEU A 204 -26.45 -21.62 -12.13
N ARG A 205 -25.79 -20.99 -13.11
CA ARG A 205 -26.14 -21.10 -14.53
C ARG A 205 -26.02 -22.54 -15.03
N VAL A 206 -24.95 -23.25 -14.65
CA VAL A 206 -24.75 -24.66 -15.00
C VAL A 206 -25.82 -25.54 -14.36
N ILE A 207 -26.09 -25.37 -13.05
CA ILE A 207 -27.15 -26.12 -12.36
C ILE A 207 -28.51 -25.91 -13.02
N ASN A 208 -28.85 -24.66 -13.37
CA ASN A 208 -30.11 -24.36 -14.06
C ASN A 208 -30.19 -25.04 -15.43
N ALA A 209 -29.10 -25.02 -16.20
CA ALA A 209 -29.04 -25.70 -17.50
C ALA A 209 -29.15 -27.22 -17.36
N THR A 210 -28.48 -27.82 -16.37
CA THR A 210 -28.58 -29.26 -16.08
C THR A 210 -29.98 -29.65 -15.63
N ALA A 211 -30.61 -28.86 -14.76
CA ALA A 211 -31.99 -29.09 -14.34
C ALA A 211 -32.94 -29.04 -15.54
N ALA A 212 -32.83 -28.01 -16.41
CA ALA A 212 -33.61 -27.94 -17.63
C ALA A 212 -33.38 -29.15 -18.55
N ALA A 213 -32.13 -29.60 -18.71
CA ALA A 213 -31.81 -30.79 -19.50
C ALA A 213 -32.45 -32.06 -18.92
N LEU A 214 -32.47 -32.23 -17.59
CA LEU A 214 -33.14 -33.33 -16.89
C LEU A 214 -34.67 -33.28 -17.06
N TYR A 215 -35.28 -32.10 -17.04
CA TYR A 215 -36.71 -31.93 -17.28
C TYR A 215 -37.11 -32.27 -18.72
N HIS A 216 -36.26 -31.95 -19.70
CA HIS A 216 -36.52 -32.20 -21.12
C HIS A 216 -36.04 -33.57 -21.62
N THR A 217 -35.34 -34.35 -20.79
CA THR A 217 -35.04 -35.75 -21.11
C THR A 217 -36.27 -36.59 -20.84
N THR A 218 -36.99 -36.95 -21.90
CA THR A 218 -37.93 -38.08 -21.85
C THR A 218 -37.18 -39.32 -21.40
N LEU A 219 -37.56 -39.90 -20.27
CA LEU A 219 -37.13 -41.23 -19.83
C LEU A 219 -37.56 -42.25 -20.90
N THR A 220 -36.71 -42.51 -21.88
CA THR A 220 -36.86 -43.70 -22.71
C THR A 220 -36.60 -44.92 -21.82
N GLN A 221 -37.56 -45.83 -21.83
CA GLN A 221 -37.72 -46.97 -20.94
C GLN A 221 -36.69 -48.08 -21.17
N THR A 222 -35.43 -47.74 -21.44
CA THR A 222 -34.32 -48.68 -21.71
C THR A 222 -33.22 -48.66 -20.66
N GLN A 223 -33.35 -47.91 -19.56
CA GLN A 223 -32.36 -47.87 -18.46
C GLN A 223 -32.82 -48.47 -17.13
N ILE A 224 -33.89 -49.28 -17.10
CA ILE A 224 -34.14 -50.18 -15.96
C ILE A 224 -33.45 -51.52 -16.27
N GLN A 225 -32.12 -51.57 -16.13
CA GLN A 225 -31.50 -52.86 -15.82
C GLN A 225 -31.69 -53.11 -14.32
N PRO A 226 -32.23 -54.27 -13.92
CA PRO A 226 -32.32 -54.62 -12.52
C PRO A 226 -30.92 -54.65 -11.91
N MET A 227 -30.76 -54.02 -10.73
CA MET A 227 -29.63 -54.26 -9.85
C MET A 227 -29.60 -55.75 -9.49
N SER A 228 -28.80 -56.54 -10.22
CA SER A 228 -28.38 -57.84 -9.73
C SER A 228 -27.37 -57.62 -8.62
N ARG A 229 -27.83 -57.87 -7.39
CA ARG A 229 -26.98 -58.06 -6.22
C ARG A 229 -26.23 -59.38 -6.42
N THR A 230 -24.95 -59.30 -6.76
CA THR A 230 -24.01 -60.38 -6.47
C THR A 230 -22.71 -59.74 -6.03
N ASP A 231 -22.44 -59.86 -4.73
CA ASP A 231 -21.13 -59.62 -4.15
C ASP A 231 -20.12 -60.58 -4.80
N ALA A 232 -19.12 -60.01 -5.46
CA ALA A 232 -17.83 -60.65 -5.64
C ALA A 232 -16.76 -59.56 -5.76
N ALA A 233 -16.00 -59.39 -4.69
CA ALA A 233 -14.82 -58.55 -4.66
C ALA A 233 -13.89 -58.91 -5.82
N THR A 234 -13.70 -58.00 -6.77
CA THR A 234 -12.62 -58.08 -7.75
C THR A 234 -11.74 -56.86 -7.58
N LYS A 235 -10.50 -57.11 -7.11
CA LYS A 235 -9.42 -56.13 -6.94
C LYS A 235 -9.28 -55.24 -8.19
N PRO A 236 -8.95 -53.95 -8.04
CA PRO A 236 -8.45 -53.16 -9.17
C PRO A 236 -7.11 -53.77 -9.63
N THR A 237 -7.04 -54.21 -10.87
CA THR A 237 -5.79 -54.58 -11.55
C THR A 237 -5.01 -53.30 -11.84
N THR A 238 -3.89 -53.14 -11.16
CA THR A 238 -2.95 -52.04 -11.34
C THR A 238 -2.21 -52.21 -12.67
N ASN A 239 -2.44 -51.32 -13.62
CA ASN A 239 -1.75 -51.36 -14.91
C ASN A 239 -0.40 -50.62 -14.78
N CYS A 240 0.63 -51.33 -14.34
CA CYS A 240 1.98 -50.79 -14.06
C CYS A 240 2.85 -50.56 -15.31
N SER A 241 2.25 -50.52 -16.50
CA SER A 241 2.99 -50.62 -17.77
C SER A 241 3.54 -49.30 -18.31
N GLU A 242 3.27 -48.16 -17.67
CA GLU A 242 3.67 -46.83 -18.19
C GLU A 242 4.89 -46.19 -17.49
N HIS A 243 5.49 -46.83 -16.48
CA HIS A 243 6.68 -46.27 -15.82
C HIS A 243 7.97 -46.98 -16.26
N LYS A 244 8.53 -46.56 -17.40
CA LYS A 244 9.97 -46.73 -17.65
C LYS A 244 10.75 -45.62 -16.94
N SER A 245 11.76 -46.07 -16.21
CA SER A 245 12.44 -45.45 -15.11
C SER A 245 13.65 -44.60 -15.51
N ASN A 246 13.90 -43.50 -14.78
CA ASN A 246 15.23 -42.98 -14.51
C ASN A 246 15.31 -42.43 -13.06
N LYS A 247 15.62 -43.36 -12.14
CA LYS A 247 16.55 -43.26 -11.00
C LYS A 247 16.87 -41.83 -10.49
N THR A 248 16.27 -41.39 -9.39
CA THR A 248 16.85 -41.61 -8.04
C THR A 248 15.78 -41.51 -6.95
N THR A 249 15.83 -42.51 -6.08
CA THR A 249 14.96 -42.87 -4.96
C THR A 249 14.84 -41.77 -3.90
N TYR A 250 13.64 -41.52 -3.37
CA TYR A 250 13.23 -41.98 -2.04
C TYR A 250 11.71 -41.75 -1.81
N GLU A 251 11.02 -42.89 -1.67
CA GLU A 251 9.83 -43.16 -0.85
C GLU A 251 8.47 -42.54 -1.22
N ASN A 252 7.71 -43.27 -2.04
CA ASN A 252 6.34 -43.65 -1.65
C ASN A 252 6.15 -45.14 -1.94
N THR A 253 6.46 -45.93 -0.91
CA THR A 253 6.28 -47.36 -0.87
C THR A 253 4.79 -47.67 -0.75
N GLY A 254 4.30 -48.50 -1.66
CA GLY A 254 3.10 -49.29 -1.43
C GLY A 254 1.88 -48.85 -2.22
N LYS A 255 1.71 -49.46 -3.41
CA LYS A 255 0.45 -50.08 -3.87
C LYS A 255 0.61 -50.71 -5.26
N CYS A 256 1.58 -51.60 -5.42
CA CYS A 256 1.57 -52.60 -6.50
C CYS A 256 2.19 -53.87 -5.92
N GLU A 257 1.36 -54.77 -5.40
CA GLU A 257 1.69 -56.20 -5.29
C GLU A 257 0.92 -56.92 -6.41
#